data_AF-A0A401QEP5-F1
#
_entry.id   AF-A0A401QEP5-F1
#
_cell.length_a   1.000
_cell.length_b   1.000
_cell.length_c   1.000
_cell.angle_alpha   90.00
_cell.angle_beta   90.00
_cell.angle_gamma   90.00
#
_symmetry.space_group_name_H-M   'P 1'
#
loop_
_entity.id
_entity.type
_entity.pdbx_description
1 polymer ?
#
loop_
_entity_poly.entity_id
_entity_poly.type
_entity_poly.pdbx_seq_one_letter_code
_entity_poly.pdbx_strand_id
1 'polypeptide(L)'
;MDLLIAEQEHCSHLHHPNLLLLLSVCLSDNLEHVHLVYERVAIGSLYTILHTKRCEFPSFHSEQIVRLLYQVCEALLFLHSRGYIHRSVTSHSVQLVNMELAKLSNLEYMQER
;
A
#
# COMPACT_ATOMS: atom_id res chain seq x y z
N MET A 1 -18.86 -7.75 4.48
CA MET A 1 -18.32 -7.11 3.27
C MET A 1 -17.13 -7.94 2.83
N ASP A 2 -17.05 -8.30 1.56
CA ASP A 2 -15.85 -8.95 1.03
C ASP A 2 -14.73 -7.90 1.01
N LEU A 3 -13.67 -8.15 1.79
CA LEU A 3 -12.55 -7.21 1.97
C LEU A 3 -11.89 -6.88 0.63
N LEU A 4 -11.88 -7.84 -0.30
CA LEU A 4 -11.26 -7.66 -1.61
C LEU A 4 -12.08 -6.73 -2.51
N ILE A 5 -13.41 -6.82 -2.42
CA ILE A 5 -14.32 -5.92 -3.12
C ILE A 5 -14.18 -4.50 -2.54
N ALA A 6 -14.13 -4.38 -1.21
CA ALA A 6 -13.92 -3.08 -0.55
C ALA A 6 -12.59 -2.42 -0.98
N GLU A 7 -11.50 -3.19 -1.02
CA GLU A 7 -10.22 -2.69 -1.50
C GLU A 7 -10.29 -2.25 -2.97
N GLN A 8 -10.89 -3.07 -3.83
CA GLN A 8 -11.08 -2.75 -5.25
C GLN A 8 -11.89 -1.46 -5.45
N GLU A 9 -13.00 -1.29 -4.73
CA GLU A 9 -13.85 -0.11 -4.81
C GLU A 9 -13.06 1.15 -4.44
N HIS A 10 -12.34 1.14 -3.31
CA HIS A 10 -11.52 2.26 -2.88
C HIS A 10 -10.40 2.59 -3.88
N CYS A 11 -9.64 1.58 -4.30
CA CYS A 11 -8.53 1.75 -5.25
C CYS A 11 -8.99 2.30 -6.61
N SER A 12 -10.21 1.98 -7.05
CA SER A 12 -10.72 2.45 -8.35
C SER A 12 -11.01 3.96 -8.39
N HIS A 13 -11.21 4.60 -7.24
CA HIS A 13 -11.55 6.03 -7.14
C HIS A 13 -10.40 6.89 -6.61
N LEU A 14 -9.35 6.29 -6.05
CA LEU A 14 -8.28 6.98 -5.34
C LEU A 14 -6.95 6.81 -6.06
N HIS A 15 -6.43 7.92 -6.59
CA HIS A 15 -5.17 7.95 -7.32
C HIS A 15 -4.23 8.98 -6.71
N HIS A 16 -3.07 8.51 -6.22
CA HIS A 16 -2.03 9.33 -5.62
C HIS A 16 -0.66 8.66 -5.83
N PRO A 17 0.45 9.39 -6.08
CA PRO A 17 1.77 8.80 -6.29
C PRO A 17 2.27 7.90 -5.15
N ASN A 18 1.82 8.14 -3.92
CA ASN A 18 2.16 7.35 -2.73
C ASN A 18 1.06 6.39 -2.25
N LEU A 19 0.02 6.16 -3.06
CA LEU A 19 -0.89 5.01 -2.88
C LEU A 19 -0.50 3.92 -3.87
N LEU A 20 -0.56 2.66 -3.45
CA LEU A 20 -0.27 1.53 -4.31
C LEU A 20 -1.32 1.44 -5.41
N LEU A 21 -0.87 1.50 -6.67
CA LEU A 21 -1.75 1.58 -7.82
C LEU A 21 -2.31 0.21 -8.18
N LEU A 22 -3.63 0.07 -8.11
CA LEU A 22 -4.37 -1.03 -8.72
C LEU A 22 -4.41 -0.82 -10.24
N LEU A 23 -3.80 -1.74 -10.99
CA LEU A 23 -3.76 -1.69 -12.45
C LEU A 23 -4.94 -2.41 -13.10
N SER A 24 -5.37 -3.54 -12.52
CA SER A 24 -6.45 -4.35 -13.07
C SER A 24 -7.09 -5.22 -12.01
N VAL A 25 -8.31 -5.66 -12.30
CA VAL A 25 -9.03 -6.72 -11.58
C VAL A 25 -9.18 -7.88 -12.56
N CYS A 26 -8.82 -9.08 -12.13
CA CYS A 26 -8.94 -10.30 -12.93
C CYS A 26 -9.82 -11.31 -12.19
N LEU A 27 -10.48 -12.19 -12.94
CA LEU A 27 -11.18 -13.35 -12.40
C LEU A 27 -10.36 -14.60 -12.74
N SER A 28 -10.38 -15.59 -11.86
CA SER A 28 -9.89 -16.93 -12.16
C SER A 28 -10.68 -17.55 -13.31
N ASP A 29 -10.12 -18.58 -13.97
CA ASP A 29 -10.75 -19.25 -15.12
C ASP A 29 -12.15 -19.82 -14.81
N ASN A 30 -12.39 -20.20 -13.55
CA ASN A 30 -13.69 -20.68 -13.05
C ASN A 30 -14.60 -19.56 -12.51
N LEU A 31 -14.18 -18.29 -12.57
CA LEU A 31 -14.89 -17.10 -12.09
C LEU A 31 -15.18 -17.06 -10.57
N GLU A 32 -14.52 -17.91 -9.78
CA GLU A 32 -14.74 -18.01 -8.33
C GLU A 32 -13.82 -17.11 -7.50
N HIS A 33 -12.69 -16.68 -8.06
CA HIS A 33 -11.69 -15.88 -7.35
C HIS A 33 -11.39 -14.57 -8.08
N VAL A 34 -11.50 -13.47 -7.34
CA VAL A 34 -11.04 -12.15 -7.78
C VAL A 34 -9.56 -12.02 -7.46
N HIS A 35 -8.79 -11.49 -8.42
CA HIS A 35 -7.38 -11.18 -8.27
C HIS A 35 -7.17 -9.69 -8.55
N LEU A 36 -6.61 -8.98 -7.58
CA LEU A 36 -6.20 -7.59 -7.74
C LEU A 36 -4.77 -7.54 -8.24
N VAL A 37 -4.56 -6.89 -9.39
CA VAL A 37 -3.25 -6.75 -10.02
C VAL A 37 -2.75 -5.34 -9.75
N TYR A 38 -1.74 -5.23 -8.91
CA TYR A 38 -1.10 -3.97 -8.55
C TYR A 38 0.15 -3.70 -9.38
N GLU A 39 0.64 -2.46 -9.33
CA GLU A 39 1.98 -2.13 -9.80
C GLU A 39 3.05 -2.99 -9.12
N ARG A 40 4.17 -3.20 -9.82
CA ARG A 40 5.24 -4.06 -9.32
C ARG A 40 5.95 -3.44 -8.11
N VAL A 41 5.94 -4.15 -7.00
CA VAL A 41 6.72 -3.83 -5.79
C VAL A 41 8.03 -4.62 -5.82
N ALA A 42 9.18 -3.95 -5.97
CA ALA A 42 10.46 -4.66 -6.14
C ALA A 42 11.08 -5.16 -4.82
N ILE A 43 10.88 -4.43 -3.72
CA ILE A 43 11.49 -4.76 -2.42
C ILE A 43 10.52 -5.57 -1.55
N GLY A 44 9.26 -5.12 -1.47
CA GLY A 44 8.20 -5.76 -0.69
C GLY A 44 7.69 -4.84 0.42
N SER A 45 6.92 -5.40 1.35
CA SER A 45 6.41 -4.64 2.49
C SER A 45 7.52 -4.24 3.47
N LEU A 46 7.31 -3.14 4.20
CA LEU A 46 8.19 -2.75 5.31
C LEU A 46 8.32 -3.88 6.34
N TYR A 47 7.25 -4.64 6.57
CA TYR A 47 7.28 -5.83 7.43
C TYR A 47 8.35 -6.83 6.96
N THR A 48 8.37 -7.15 5.66
CA THR A 48 9.35 -8.09 5.07
C THR A 48 10.78 -7.62 5.37
N ILE A 49 11.05 -6.32 5.28
CA ILE A 49 12.38 -5.78 5.53
C ILE A 49 12.74 -5.78 7.01
N LEU A 50 11.81 -5.40 7.88
CA LEU A 50 12.06 -5.33 9.31
C LEU A 50 12.22 -6.69 9.98
N HIS A 51 11.50 -7.72 9.48
CA HIS A 51 11.36 -9.00 10.17
C HIS A 51 11.91 -10.20 9.41
N THR A 52 11.85 -10.22 8.06
CA THR A 52 12.22 -11.40 7.26
C THR A 52 13.58 -11.25 6.59
N LYS A 53 13.89 -10.06 6.06
CA LYS A 53 15.07 -9.78 5.24
C LYS A 53 16.02 -8.77 5.87
N ARG A 54 15.97 -8.60 7.19
CA ARG A 54 16.76 -7.58 7.90
C ARG A 54 18.26 -7.68 7.60
N CYS A 55 18.79 -8.89 7.44
CA CYS A 55 20.20 -9.12 7.13
C CYS A 55 20.59 -8.71 5.70
N GLU A 56 19.64 -8.74 4.74
CA GLU A 56 19.86 -8.30 3.35
C GLU A 56 19.81 -6.76 3.22
N PHE A 57 19.20 -6.08 4.20
CA PHE A 57 19.03 -4.62 4.23
C PHE A 57 19.62 -4.06 5.54
N PRO A 58 20.96 -4.08 5.70
CA PRO A 58 21.59 -3.94 7.00
C PRO A 58 21.35 -2.60 7.70
N SER A 59 20.95 -1.52 7.03
CA SER A 59 20.38 -0.33 7.68
C SER A 59 19.72 0.60 6.65
N PHE A 60 18.54 1.12 6.94
CA PHE A 60 18.09 2.36 6.31
C PHE A 60 18.84 3.53 6.95
N HIS A 61 19.44 4.41 6.14
CA HIS A 61 19.97 5.67 6.64
C HIS A 61 18.82 6.56 7.13
N SER A 62 19.05 7.37 8.17
CA SER A 62 18.00 8.23 8.76
C SER A 62 17.32 9.12 7.73
N GLU A 63 18.08 9.65 6.76
CA GLU A 63 17.54 10.45 5.66
C GLU A 63 16.54 9.65 4.82
N GLN A 64 16.87 8.42 4.45
CA GLN A 64 16.00 7.54 3.69
C GLN A 64 14.72 7.21 4.48
N ILE A 65 14.83 6.95 5.78
CA ILE A 65 13.67 6.71 6.66
C ILE A 65 12.73 7.92 6.63
N VAL A 66 13.27 9.13 6.77
CA VAL A 66 12.48 10.37 6.75
C VAL A 66 11.79 10.57 5.40
N ARG A 67 12.48 10.29 4.28
CA ARG A 67 11.88 10.36 2.93
C ARG A 67 10.72 9.37 2.75
N LEU A 68 10.90 8.12 3.17
CA LEU A 68 9.85 7.09 3.07
C LEU A 68 8.66 7.42 3.99
N LEU A 69 8.92 7.92 5.21
CA LEU A 69 7.88 8.38 6.13
C LEU A 69 7.09 9.55 5.55
N TYR A 70 7.78 10.53 4.96
CA TYR A 70 7.14 11.68 4.30
C TYR A 70 6.14 11.22 3.23
N GLN A 71 6.53 10.26 2.40
CA GLN A 71 5.67 9.70 1.35
C GLN A 71 4.43 9.00 1.90
N VAL A 72 4.56 8.25 3.00
CA VAL A 72 3.40 7.64 3.68
C VAL A 72 2.47 8.71 4.27
N CYS A 73 3.03 9.78 4.85
CA CYS A 73 2.26 10.92 5.33
C CYS A 73 1.49 11.63 4.22
N GLU A 74 2.09 11.82 3.04
CA GLU A 74 1.41 12.41 1.88
C GLU A 74 0.20 11.58 1.43
N ALA A 75 0.35 10.25 1.39
CA ALA A 75 -0.77 9.36 1.10
C ALA A 75 -1.90 9.49 2.12
N LEU A 76 -1.57 9.55 3.43
CA LEU A 76 -2.56 9.71 4.49
C LEU A 76 -3.25 11.08 4.44
N LEU A 77 -2.50 12.16 4.18
CA LEU A 77 -3.05 13.51 3.99
C LEU A 77 -4.01 13.54 2.81
N PHE A 78 -3.64 12.90 1.69
CA PHE A 78 -4.52 12.75 0.53
C PHE A 78 -5.82 12.03 0.91
N LEU A 79 -5.75 10.87 1.57
CA LEU A 79 -6.94 10.12 2.00
C LEU A 79 -7.83 10.96 2.93
N HIS A 80 -7.24 11.63 3.92
CA HIS A 80 -7.96 12.50 4.83
C HIS A 80 -8.63 13.67 4.11
N SER A 81 -7.98 14.26 3.10
CA SER A 81 -8.57 15.33 2.27
C SER A 81 -9.78 14.87 1.45
N ARG A 82 -9.87 13.57 1.18
CA ARG A 82 -11.00 12.91 0.52
C ARG A 82 -12.07 12.41 1.48
N GLY A 83 -11.93 12.70 2.78
CA GLY A 83 -12.90 12.30 3.80
C GLY A 83 -12.75 10.85 4.25
N TYR A 84 -11.60 10.21 4.03
CA TYR A 84 -11.38 8.82 4.45
C TYR A 84 -10.41 8.72 5.63
N ILE A 85 -10.53 7.65 6.42
CA ILE A 85 -9.59 7.21 7.46
C ILE A 85 -9.08 5.82 7.07
N HIS A 86 -7.76 5.64 6.94
CA HIS A 86 -7.15 4.37 6.52
C HIS A 86 -7.41 3.21 7.50
N ARG A 87 -7.40 3.46 8.82
CA ARG A 87 -7.65 2.52 9.92
C ARG A 87 -6.70 1.32 10.09
N SER A 88 -5.87 0.99 9.11
CA SER A 88 -4.96 -0.18 9.13
C SER A 88 -3.47 0.16 8.88
N VAL A 89 -2.99 1.33 9.31
CA VAL A 89 -1.57 1.72 9.10
C VAL A 89 -0.64 0.80 9.91
N THR A 90 0.09 -0.07 9.23
CA THR A 90 0.98 -1.08 9.81
C THR A 90 2.23 -1.25 8.93
N SER A 91 3.21 -2.05 9.37
CA SER A 91 4.37 -2.38 8.52
C SER A 91 3.99 -3.22 7.28
N HIS A 92 2.82 -3.88 7.29
CA HIS A 92 2.30 -4.60 6.12
C HIS A 92 1.68 -3.68 5.08
N SER A 93 1.09 -2.54 5.50
CA SER A 93 0.42 -1.60 4.62
C SER A 93 1.39 -0.63 3.93
N VAL A 94 2.69 -0.69 4.22
CA VAL A 94 3.72 0.15 3.59
C VAL A 94 4.52 -0.70 2.62
N GLN A 95 4.31 -0.50 1.31
CA GLN A 95 5.06 -1.17 0.25
C GLN A 95 6.27 -0.34 -0.16
N LEU A 96 7.46 -0.95 -0.14
CA LEU A 96 8.67 -0.39 -0.71
C LEU A 96 8.75 -0.82 -2.17
N VAL A 97 8.31 0.06 -3.07
CA VAL A 97 8.37 -0.19 -4.51
C VAL A 97 9.82 -0.25 -4.97
N ASN A 98 10.66 0.64 -4.42
CA ASN A 98 12.13 0.60 -4.51
C ASN A 98 12.72 1.32 -3.27
N MET A 99 14.05 1.51 -3.23
CA MET A 99 14.73 2.09 -2.07
C MET A 99 14.27 3.52 -1.74
N GLU A 100 13.76 4.26 -2.72
CA GLU A 100 13.38 5.68 -2.55
C GLU A 100 11.88 5.91 -2.65
N LEU A 101 11.07 4.86 -2.84
CA LEU A 101 9.63 4.97 -3.07
C LEU A 101 8.85 4.02 -2.18
N ALA A 102 8.16 4.61 -1.20
CA ALA A 102 7.13 3.99 -0.39
C ALA A 102 5.74 4.33 -0.92
N LYS A 103 4.85 3.33 -0.87
CA LYS A 103 3.44 3.47 -1.18
C LYS A 103 2.60 2.81 -0.09
N LEU A 104 1.52 3.47 0.29
CA LEU A 104 0.53 2.96 1.23
C LEU A 104 -0.46 2.07 0.48
N SER A 105 -0.77 0.90 1.03
CA SER A 105 -1.69 -0.13 0.52
C SER A 105 -2.67 -0.59 1.59
N ASN A 106 -3.47 -1.62 1.32
CA ASN A 106 -4.39 -2.24 2.27
C ASN A 106 -5.56 -1.33 2.66
N LEU A 107 -6.31 -0.90 1.65
CA LEU A 107 -7.46 0.00 1.79
C LEU A 107 -8.76 -0.73 2.16
N GLU A 108 -8.74 -2.04 2.40
CA GLU A 108 -9.92 -2.87 2.69
C GLU A 108 -10.66 -2.49 3.98
N TYR A 109 -9.99 -1.82 4.92
CA TYR A 109 -10.56 -1.37 6.20
C TYR A 109 -10.84 0.14 6.26
N MET A 110 -10.67 0.85 5.15
CA MET A 110 -10.86 2.30 5.09
C MET A 110 -12.32 2.66 5.36
N GLN A 111 -12.55 3.80 6.01
CA GLN A 111 -13.89 4.29 6.34
C GLN A 111 -14.01 5.78 6.07
N GLU A 112 -15.19 6.25 5.67
CA GLU A 112 -15.52 7.67 5.63
C GLU A 112 -15.48 8.30 7.04
N ARG A 113 -15.05 9.57 7.10
CA ARG A 113 -14.98 10.42 8.29
C ARG A 113 -16.33 10.93 8.73
#